data_AF-A0A6I1Z714-F1
#
_entry.id   AF-A0A6I1Z714-F1
#
_cell.length_a   1.000
_cell.length_b   1.000
_cell.length_c   1.000
_cell.angle_alpha   90.00
_cell.angle_beta   90.00
_cell.angle_gamma   90.00
#
_symmetry.space_group_name_H-M   'P 1'
#
loop_
_entity.id
_entity.type
_entity.pdbx_description
1 polymer ?
#
loop_
_entity_poly.entity_id
_entity_poly.type
_entity_poly.pdbx_seq_one_letter_code
_entity_poly.pdbx_strand_id
1 'polypeptide(L)'
;MDYLNSTRQTPFGPGLGLEVGNSFWFFNATRSSQLTYFSDYGGTQTAFAPLCREFWQSGHVDTLHTYGNFDEGGFQRRYAETAVGELYKRDAQVPVWVNHGTPLNHQNLGPGNTCCGAIPDHPAYHIDLTRSAGCRYFWLGRMTHILGQDAKKTLSVRTKNILQRILKKTKYRSVTKDVLFDPGNRLLLPAALQDDSQVYEFQRWVNAWGEVKILNSREFGIQLRPSCLRTLIRNEGFLIVYTHFCENLEIETGPTIMLRSNLSHLQHLYTEGQLLVTTVSRLLRFREVCAHLEYTIIPEGERTLIEIQDRLTTPVGMSDLNLNDLQGLTFYIEDTGGVQILFKGQSILNITNARDHTGRRSVSIPWVPLEYPRS
;
A
#
# COMPACT_ATOMS: atom_id res chain seq x y z
N MET A 1 -4.41 12.17 10.97
CA MET A 1 -4.98 11.96 9.62
C MET A 1 -5.32 13.29 8.95
N ASP A 2 -6.05 14.19 9.62
CA ASP A 2 -6.44 15.49 9.06
C ASP A 2 -5.28 16.30 8.47
N TYR A 3 -4.13 16.35 9.16
CA TYR A 3 -2.95 17.10 8.66
C TYR A 3 -2.43 16.59 7.31
N LEU A 4 -2.51 15.29 7.04
CA LEU A 4 -2.03 14.72 5.78
C LEU A 4 -3.10 14.78 4.69
N ASN A 5 -4.36 14.46 5.03
CA ASN A 5 -5.41 14.21 4.05
C ASN A 5 -6.40 15.37 3.80
N SER A 6 -6.59 16.26 4.77
CA SER A 6 -7.52 17.39 4.60
C SER A 6 -6.81 18.60 3.96
N THR A 7 -7.59 19.60 3.55
CA THR A 7 -7.10 20.95 3.20
C THR A 7 -7.43 22.00 4.28
N ARG A 8 -8.04 21.57 5.39
CA ARG A 8 -8.45 22.44 6.51
C ARG A 8 -7.27 22.85 7.38
N GLN A 9 -7.48 23.89 8.19
CA GLN A 9 -6.55 24.22 9.27
C GLN A 9 -6.56 23.11 10.32
N THR A 10 -5.37 22.64 10.72
CA THR A 10 -5.18 21.62 11.76
C THR A 10 -4.26 22.15 12.88
N PRO A 11 -4.14 21.44 14.02
CA PRO A 11 -3.16 21.78 15.05
C PRO A 11 -1.70 21.80 14.54
N PHE A 12 -1.40 21.13 13.43
CA PHE A 12 -0.05 21.06 12.85
C PHE A 12 0.17 22.03 11.66
N GLY A 13 -0.81 22.88 11.37
CA GLY A 13 -0.82 23.78 10.21
C GLY A 13 -1.92 23.43 9.20
N PRO A 14 -1.95 24.11 8.03
CA PRO A 14 -2.84 23.75 6.93
C PRO A 14 -2.63 22.30 6.52
N GLY A 15 -3.73 21.57 6.30
CA GLY A 15 -3.69 20.21 5.80
C GLY A 15 -3.11 20.14 4.38
N LEU A 16 -2.47 19.02 4.07
CA LEU A 16 -1.71 18.85 2.82
C LEU A 16 -2.56 18.39 1.64
N GLY A 17 -3.80 17.93 1.84
CA GLY A 17 -4.64 17.39 0.79
C GLY A 17 -4.02 16.21 0.04
N LEU A 18 -3.12 15.47 0.68
CA LEU A 18 -2.48 14.28 0.13
C LEU A 18 -3.34 13.05 0.41
N GLU A 19 -3.42 12.11 -0.51
CA GLU A 19 -4.16 10.88 -0.30
C GLU A 19 -3.26 9.83 0.39
N VAL A 20 -3.18 9.87 1.72
CA VAL A 20 -2.32 8.99 2.54
C VAL A 20 -3.16 7.95 3.28
N GLY A 21 -2.93 6.68 2.94
CA GLY A 21 -3.52 5.52 3.60
C GLY A 21 -2.97 5.28 5.01
N ASN A 22 -3.80 4.71 5.88
CA ASN A 22 -3.47 4.41 7.27
C ASN A 22 -3.85 2.97 7.63
N SER A 23 -3.24 2.49 8.71
CA SER A 23 -3.55 1.19 9.29
C SER A 23 -4.19 1.30 10.66
N PHE A 24 -4.86 0.25 11.09
CA PHE A 24 -5.50 0.19 12.40
C PHE A 24 -5.40 -1.21 13.02
N TRP A 25 -5.81 -1.30 14.28
CA TRP A 25 -5.96 -2.53 15.05
C TRP A 25 -7.39 -2.68 15.56
N PHE A 26 -7.88 -3.92 15.55
CA PHE A 26 -9.12 -4.24 16.25
C PHE A 26 -8.88 -4.39 17.76
N PHE A 27 -7.81 -5.07 18.16
CA PHE A 27 -7.55 -5.44 19.55
C PHE A 27 -6.22 -4.91 20.07
N ASN A 28 -6.15 -4.74 21.39
CA ASN A 28 -4.90 -4.57 22.13
C ASN A 28 -4.81 -5.68 23.18
N ALA A 29 -3.77 -6.49 23.10
CA ALA A 29 -3.48 -7.57 24.05
C ALA A 29 -2.23 -7.27 24.89
N THR A 30 -1.86 -6.00 25.01
CA THR A 30 -0.75 -5.56 25.84
C THR A 30 -1.25 -4.72 27.01
N ARG A 31 -0.39 -4.56 28.02
CA ARG A 31 -0.65 -3.65 29.14
C ARG A 31 -0.56 -2.16 28.77
N SER A 32 0.06 -1.85 27.64
CA SER A 32 0.18 -0.47 27.16
C SER A 32 -1.13 0.03 26.56
N SER A 33 -1.45 1.31 26.73
CA SER A 33 -2.63 1.89 26.06
C SER A 33 -2.36 2.00 24.55
N GLN A 34 -3.28 1.48 23.73
CA GLN A 34 -3.21 1.53 22.27
C GLN A 34 -4.56 1.95 21.69
N LEU A 35 -4.51 2.73 20.61
CA LEU A 35 -5.70 3.13 19.88
C LEU A 35 -6.24 1.94 19.06
N THR A 36 -7.40 1.43 19.46
CA THR A 36 -7.98 0.19 18.90
C THR A 36 -9.48 0.30 18.73
N TYR A 37 -10.04 -0.51 17.81
CA TYR A 37 -11.47 -0.50 17.53
C TYR A 37 -12.30 -1.07 18.71
N PHE A 38 -11.82 -2.13 19.34
CA PHE A 38 -12.47 -2.78 20.48
C PHE A 38 -11.69 -2.54 21.79
N SER A 39 -12.41 -2.32 22.89
CA SER A 39 -11.82 -2.18 24.23
C SER A 39 -11.50 -3.54 24.88
N ASP A 40 -12.07 -4.62 24.35
CA ASP A 40 -11.91 -5.97 24.86
C ASP A 40 -11.98 -7.01 23.73
N TYR A 41 -11.76 -8.28 24.08
CA TYR A 41 -11.86 -9.40 23.14
C TYR A 41 -13.31 -9.82 22.83
N GLY A 42 -14.29 -9.30 23.58
CA GLY A 42 -15.72 -9.56 23.37
C GLY A 42 -16.34 -8.72 22.26
N GLY A 43 -15.60 -7.72 21.75
CA GLY A 43 -16.05 -6.86 20.66
C GLY A 43 -16.76 -5.58 21.14
N THR A 44 -16.56 -5.17 22.39
CA THR A 44 -17.07 -3.87 22.87
C THR A 44 -16.36 -2.74 22.14
N GLN A 45 -17.11 -1.86 21.48
CA GLN A 45 -16.54 -0.79 20.65
C GLN A 45 -15.97 0.36 21.49
N THR A 46 -14.84 0.91 21.06
CA THR A 46 -14.29 2.15 21.64
C THR A 46 -14.87 3.40 20.96
N ALA A 47 -14.54 4.58 21.50
CA ALA A 47 -14.83 5.86 20.84
C ALA A 47 -14.10 6.04 19.49
N PHE A 48 -13.10 5.21 19.18
CA PHE A 48 -12.38 5.22 17.90
C PHE A 48 -13.13 4.45 16.79
N ALA A 49 -14.08 3.58 17.15
CA ALA A 49 -14.80 2.75 16.19
C ALA A 49 -15.58 3.55 15.12
N PRO A 50 -16.32 4.64 15.45
CA PRO A 50 -16.97 5.46 14.44
C PRO A 50 -16.00 6.04 13.41
N LEU A 51 -14.83 6.53 13.86
CA LEU A 51 -13.80 7.09 12.98
C LEU A 51 -13.24 6.01 12.03
N CYS A 52 -12.97 4.80 12.54
CA CYS A 52 -12.52 3.70 11.68
C CYS A 52 -13.49 3.44 10.53
N ARG A 53 -14.80 3.40 10.82
CA ARG A 53 -15.83 3.13 9.81
C ARG A 53 -15.89 4.20 8.73
N GLU A 54 -15.84 5.46 9.15
CA GLU A 54 -15.78 6.62 8.25
C GLU A 54 -14.55 6.52 7.30
N PHE A 55 -13.41 6.09 7.83
CA PHE A 55 -12.19 5.95 7.04
C PHE A 55 -12.08 4.66 6.23
N TRP A 56 -12.76 3.57 6.61
CA TRP A 56 -12.93 2.40 5.76
C TRP A 56 -13.77 2.76 4.52
N GLN A 57 -14.90 3.43 4.72
CA GLN A 57 -15.80 3.82 3.64
C GLN A 57 -15.16 4.80 2.65
N SER A 58 -14.35 5.73 3.14
CA SER A 58 -13.60 6.67 2.28
C SER A 58 -12.30 6.09 1.72
N GLY A 59 -11.90 4.87 2.09
CA GLY A 59 -10.66 4.23 1.62
C GLY A 59 -9.35 4.74 2.24
N HIS A 60 -9.41 5.66 3.21
CA HIS A 60 -8.22 6.22 3.89
C HIS A 60 -7.64 5.30 4.98
N VAL A 61 -8.43 4.33 5.44
CA VAL A 61 -7.95 3.19 6.23
C VAL A 61 -8.17 1.93 5.41
N ASP A 62 -7.10 1.49 4.75
CA ASP A 62 -7.11 0.39 3.78
C ASP A 62 -6.20 -0.78 4.20
N THR A 63 -5.59 -0.66 5.37
CA THR A 63 -4.57 -1.57 5.86
C THR A 63 -4.93 -2.13 7.24
N LEU A 64 -5.10 -3.45 7.32
CA LEU A 64 -5.23 -4.20 8.55
C LEU A 64 -3.82 -4.53 9.07
N HIS A 65 -3.42 -3.92 10.18
CA HIS A 65 -2.11 -4.15 10.79
C HIS A 65 -2.15 -5.38 11.67
N THR A 66 -2.42 -6.54 11.09
CA THR A 66 -2.93 -7.70 11.83
C THR A 66 -4.22 -7.38 12.59
N TYR A 67 -4.77 -8.32 13.34
CA TYR A 67 -6.01 -8.07 14.09
C TYR A 67 -5.78 -7.21 15.34
N GLY A 68 -4.55 -7.09 15.82
CA GLY A 68 -4.26 -6.28 16.99
C GLY A 68 -2.81 -6.36 17.43
N ASN A 69 -2.47 -5.62 18.48
CA ASN A 69 -1.19 -5.80 19.14
C ASN A 69 -1.25 -7.02 20.06
N PHE A 70 -0.64 -8.14 19.63
CA PHE A 70 -0.49 -9.37 20.42
C PHE A 70 0.99 -9.63 20.75
N ASP A 71 1.75 -8.59 21.08
CA ASP A 71 3.15 -8.72 21.51
C ASP A 71 3.34 -9.52 22.80
N GLU A 72 2.31 -9.63 23.65
CA GLU A 72 2.30 -10.53 24.82
C GLU A 72 1.72 -11.93 24.49
N GLY A 73 1.42 -12.19 23.21
CA GLY A 73 0.86 -13.45 22.72
C GLY A 73 -0.64 -13.60 22.94
N GLY A 74 -1.14 -14.84 22.81
CA GLY A 74 -2.52 -15.20 23.14
C GLY A 74 -3.56 -14.98 22.04
N PHE A 75 -3.14 -14.67 20.81
CA PHE A 75 -4.06 -14.60 19.67
C PHE A 75 -4.77 -15.94 19.43
N GLN A 76 -6.07 -15.87 19.13
CA GLN A 76 -6.92 -17.01 18.79
C GLN A 76 -7.81 -16.63 17.60
N ARG A 77 -8.15 -17.61 16.76
CA ARG A 77 -9.03 -17.44 15.59
C ARG A 77 -10.32 -16.68 15.89
N ARG A 78 -10.95 -16.91 17.04
CA ARG A 78 -12.18 -16.20 17.47
C ARG A 78 -12.05 -14.66 17.42
N TYR A 79 -10.86 -14.11 17.59
CA TYR A 79 -10.64 -12.66 17.49
C TYR A 79 -10.71 -12.20 16.02
N ALA A 80 -10.17 -12.99 15.09
CA ALA A 80 -10.37 -12.75 13.67
C ALA A 80 -11.85 -12.84 13.29
N GLU A 81 -12.58 -13.83 13.81
CA GLU A 81 -14.03 -13.97 13.57
C GLU A 81 -14.81 -12.73 14.03
N THR A 82 -14.53 -12.24 15.25
CA THR A 82 -15.15 -11.00 15.76
C THR A 82 -14.83 -9.79 14.88
N ALA A 83 -13.56 -9.60 14.51
CA ALA A 83 -13.12 -8.48 13.69
C ALA A 83 -13.72 -8.51 12.27
N VAL A 84 -13.64 -9.66 11.60
CA VAL A 84 -14.18 -9.85 10.25
C VAL A 84 -15.71 -9.77 10.26
N GLY A 85 -16.36 -10.29 11.30
CA GLY A 85 -17.80 -10.11 11.51
C GLY A 85 -18.20 -8.64 11.62
N GLU A 86 -17.38 -7.77 12.23
CA GLU A 86 -17.64 -6.33 12.25
C GLU A 86 -17.45 -5.67 10.89
N LEU A 87 -16.45 -6.06 10.10
CA LEU A 87 -16.30 -5.57 8.73
C LEU A 87 -17.52 -5.95 7.88
N TYR A 88 -17.98 -7.20 7.99
CA TYR A 88 -19.17 -7.68 7.29
C TYR A 88 -20.44 -6.92 7.65
N LYS A 89 -20.67 -6.65 8.93
CA LYS A 89 -21.84 -5.86 9.38
C LYS A 89 -21.88 -4.46 8.77
N ARG A 90 -20.75 -3.96 8.27
CA ARG A 90 -20.60 -2.59 7.73
C ARG A 90 -20.38 -2.55 6.23
N ASP A 91 -20.41 -3.72 5.56
CA ASP A 91 -20.04 -3.83 4.15
C ASP A 91 -18.67 -3.19 3.86
N ALA A 92 -17.72 -3.38 4.79
CA ALA A 92 -16.40 -2.80 4.73
C ALA A 92 -15.38 -3.85 4.28
N GLN A 93 -14.43 -3.42 3.44
CA GLN A 93 -13.30 -4.24 3.01
C GLN A 93 -11.99 -3.52 3.32
N VAL A 94 -10.98 -4.28 3.70
CA VAL A 94 -9.64 -3.77 4.01
C VAL A 94 -8.62 -4.53 3.14
N PRO A 95 -8.18 -3.96 2.00
CA PRO A 95 -7.46 -4.74 0.98
C PRO A 95 -6.03 -5.16 1.34
N VAL A 96 -5.43 -4.54 2.35
CA VAL A 96 -4.02 -4.71 2.68
C VAL A 96 -3.86 -5.34 4.06
N TRP A 97 -3.10 -6.42 4.16
CA TRP A 97 -2.66 -7.01 5.42
C TRP A 97 -1.19 -6.71 5.66
N VAL A 98 -0.81 -6.41 6.91
CA VAL A 98 0.59 -6.20 7.26
C VAL A 98 0.91 -6.91 8.57
N ASN A 99 1.95 -7.76 8.54
CA ASN A 99 2.43 -8.47 9.73
C ASN A 99 2.91 -7.50 10.82
N HIS A 100 2.86 -7.96 12.06
CA HIS A 100 3.23 -7.20 13.24
C HIS A 100 4.31 -7.90 14.06
N GLY A 101 5.30 -7.13 14.51
CA GLY A 101 6.02 -7.37 15.75
C GLY A 101 6.68 -8.74 15.97
N THR A 102 6.67 -9.11 17.24
CA THR A 102 7.52 -10.12 17.88
C THR A 102 7.20 -11.56 17.46
N PRO A 103 8.05 -12.55 17.83
CA PRO A 103 7.74 -13.97 17.65
C PRO A 103 6.42 -14.43 18.31
N LEU A 104 5.86 -13.68 19.27
CA LEU A 104 4.61 -14.03 19.95
C LEU A 104 3.35 -13.69 19.13
N ASN A 105 3.48 -12.91 18.06
CA ASN A 105 2.37 -12.60 17.14
C ASN A 105 2.07 -13.79 16.21
N HIS A 106 1.45 -14.84 16.76
CA HIS A 106 1.08 -16.04 16.00
C HIS A 106 0.07 -15.78 14.88
N GLN A 107 -0.64 -14.65 14.91
CA GLN A 107 -1.49 -14.14 13.82
C GLN A 107 -0.70 -13.76 12.55
N ASN A 108 0.62 -13.65 12.60
CA ASN A 108 1.39 -13.32 11.39
C ASN A 108 1.24 -14.41 10.31
N LEU A 109 1.30 -13.98 9.06
CA LEU A 109 1.22 -14.82 7.87
C LEU A 109 2.60 -14.97 7.21
N GLY A 110 2.79 -16.03 6.42
CA GLY A 110 4.01 -16.27 5.65
C GLY A 110 5.00 -17.23 6.35
N PRO A 111 6.19 -17.46 5.77
CA PRO A 111 7.01 -18.65 6.05
C PRO A 111 7.78 -18.63 7.38
N GLY A 112 7.52 -17.66 8.27
CA GLY A 112 8.23 -17.60 9.56
C GLY A 112 7.76 -18.69 10.52
N ASN A 113 8.69 -19.25 11.32
CA ASN A 113 8.38 -20.30 12.30
C ASN A 113 7.29 -19.95 13.32
N THR A 114 7.05 -18.66 13.54
CA THR A 114 6.01 -18.17 14.45
C THR A 114 4.81 -17.55 13.74
N CYS A 115 4.81 -17.56 12.40
CA CYS A 115 3.70 -17.09 11.59
C CYS A 115 2.72 -18.26 11.41
N CYS A 116 1.62 -18.24 12.17
CA CYS A 116 0.70 -19.38 12.24
C CYS A 116 -0.67 -19.07 11.63
N GLY A 117 -0.87 -17.86 11.08
CA GLY A 117 -2.16 -17.41 10.54
C GLY A 117 -2.67 -18.21 9.33
N ALA A 118 -1.81 -19.00 8.69
CA ALA A 118 -2.12 -19.85 7.56
C ALA A 118 -1.82 -21.34 7.80
N ILE A 119 -1.65 -21.77 9.06
CA ILE A 119 -1.46 -23.19 9.41
C ILE A 119 -2.82 -23.76 9.82
N PRO A 120 -3.48 -24.63 9.02
CA PRO A 120 -4.89 -25.01 9.22
C PRO A 120 -5.25 -25.51 10.63
N ASP A 121 -4.39 -26.34 11.22
CA ASP A 121 -4.65 -26.94 12.54
C ASP A 121 -4.20 -26.07 13.72
N HIS A 122 -3.61 -24.89 13.46
CA HIS A 122 -3.14 -24.02 14.53
C HIS A 122 -4.30 -23.15 15.08
N PRO A 123 -4.40 -22.92 16.40
CA PRO A 123 -5.42 -22.04 16.99
C PRO A 123 -5.45 -20.59 16.48
N ALA A 124 -4.41 -20.18 15.75
CA ALA A 124 -4.26 -18.87 15.13
C ALA A 124 -4.65 -18.84 13.65
N TYR A 125 -5.09 -19.97 13.05
CA TYR A 125 -5.48 -20.02 11.64
C TYR A 125 -6.60 -19.02 11.34
N HIS A 126 -6.39 -18.14 10.35
CA HIS A 126 -7.37 -17.12 9.97
C HIS A 126 -7.26 -16.61 8.54
N ILE A 127 -6.35 -17.13 7.70
CA ILE A 127 -6.14 -16.60 6.33
C ILE A 127 -7.42 -16.63 5.48
N ASP A 128 -8.26 -17.65 5.65
CA ASP A 128 -9.59 -17.73 5.05
C ASP A 128 -10.44 -16.51 5.42
N LEU A 129 -10.50 -16.17 6.71
CA LEU A 129 -11.20 -15.00 7.23
C LEU A 129 -10.58 -13.69 6.74
N THR A 130 -9.25 -13.60 6.71
CA THR A 130 -8.53 -12.41 6.23
C THR A 130 -8.81 -12.14 4.75
N ARG A 131 -8.83 -13.16 3.90
CA ARG A 131 -9.24 -13.02 2.49
C ARG A 131 -10.70 -12.60 2.37
N SER A 132 -11.55 -13.19 3.21
CA SER A 132 -12.98 -12.89 3.24
C SER A 132 -13.28 -11.42 3.63
N ALA A 133 -12.37 -10.79 4.39
CA ALA A 133 -12.38 -9.36 4.71
C ALA A 133 -11.88 -8.44 3.58
N GLY A 134 -11.60 -9.00 2.41
CA GLY A 134 -11.14 -8.27 1.22
C GLY A 134 -9.62 -8.15 1.09
N CYS A 135 -8.82 -8.70 2.02
CA CYS A 135 -7.36 -8.63 1.91
C CYS A 135 -6.87 -9.37 0.65
N ARG A 136 -6.15 -8.65 -0.21
CA ARG A 136 -5.51 -9.16 -1.43
C ARG A 136 -3.99 -9.02 -1.39
N TYR A 137 -3.49 -7.98 -0.73
CA TYR A 137 -2.06 -7.66 -0.66
C TYR A 137 -1.53 -7.80 0.74
N PHE A 138 -0.38 -8.45 0.88
CA PHE A 138 0.16 -8.88 2.16
C PHE A 138 1.60 -8.41 2.32
N TRP A 139 1.91 -7.70 3.39
CA TRP A 139 3.29 -7.47 3.79
C TRP A 139 3.70 -8.55 4.77
N LEU A 140 4.44 -9.55 4.29
CA LEU A 140 4.91 -10.68 5.09
C LEU A 140 6.29 -10.43 5.75
N GLY A 141 6.86 -9.24 5.54
CA GLY A 141 8.14 -8.82 6.10
C GLY A 141 9.18 -8.38 5.06
N ARG A 142 8.86 -8.41 3.76
CA ARG A 142 9.80 -8.06 2.69
C ARG A 142 10.12 -6.56 2.65
N MET A 143 11.41 -6.25 2.64
CA MET A 143 11.93 -4.87 2.68
C MET A 143 12.95 -4.64 1.57
N THR A 144 13.22 -3.41 1.16
CA THR A 144 14.28 -3.05 0.19
C THR A 144 15.03 -1.80 0.58
N HIS A 145 16.31 -1.74 0.18
CA HIS A 145 17.13 -0.52 0.25
C HIS A 145 17.20 0.21 -1.09
N ILE A 146 16.64 -0.38 -2.15
CA ILE A 146 16.53 0.23 -3.46
C ILE A 146 15.27 1.08 -3.47
N LEU A 147 15.50 2.37 -3.63
CA LEU A 147 14.44 3.37 -3.67
C LEU A 147 13.76 3.32 -5.05
N GLY A 148 12.44 3.18 -5.08
CA GLY A 148 11.66 2.93 -6.29
C GLY A 148 11.60 1.44 -6.63
N GLN A 149 10.52 0.75 -6.25
CA GLN A 149 10.20 -0.62 -6.67
C GLN A 149 9.68 -0.63 -8.12
N ASP A 150 9.92 -1.71 -8.85
CA ASP A 150 9.69 -1.82 -10.31
C ASP A 150 10.39 -0.71 -11.14
N ALA A 151 11.40 -0.05 -10.56
CA ALA A 151 12.13 1.05 -11.19
C ALA A 151 12.82 0.63 -12.51
N LYS A 152 13.01 1.62 -13.40
CA LYS A 152 13.85 1.48 -14.59
C LYS A 152 15.23 0.95 -14.19
N LYS A 153 15.81 0.07 -15.02
CA LYS A 153 17.10 -0.61 -14.79
C LYS A 153 18.31 0.32 -14.98
N THR A 154 18.31 1.48 -14.31
CA THR A 154 19.41 2.46 -14.31
C THR A 154 20.67 1.88 -13.67
N LEU A 155 21.84 2.48 -13.95
CA LEU A 155 23.11 2.05 -13.35
C LEU A 155 23.06 2.08 -11.81
N SER A 156 22.43 3.11 -11.23
CA SER A 156 22.27 3.25 -9.78
C SER A 156 21.47 2.08 -9.17
N VAL A 157 20.36 1.70 -9.82
CA VAL A 157 19.53 0.57 -9.37
C VAL A 157 20.27 -0.75 -9.52
N ARG A 158 21.03 -0.96 -10.61
CA ARG A 158 21.84 -2.17 -10.81
C ARG A 158 22.93 -2.31 -9.75
N THR A 159 23.66 -1.23 -9.45
CA THR A 159 24.73 -1.25 -8.44
C THR A 159 24.17 -1.52 -7.03
N LYS A 160 23.03 -0.89 -6.67
CA LYS A 160 22.37 -1.18 -5.39
C LYS A 160 21.87 -2.61 -5.29
N ASN A 161 21.35 -3.18 -6.38
CA ASN A 161 20.96 -4.60 -6.44
C ASN A 161 22.15 -5.53 -6.16
N ILE A 162 23.32 -5.25 -6.73
CA ILE A 162 24.53 -6.03 -6.46
C ILE A 162 24.90 -5.94 -4.96
N LEU A 163 24.91 -4.74 -4.38
CA LEU A 163 25.20 -4.54 -2.97
C LEU A 163 24.20 -5.27 -2.05
N GLN A 164 22.91 -5.24 -2.40
CA GLN A 164 21.85 -5.94 -1.69
C GLN A 164 22.09 -7.46 -1.65
N ARG A 165 22.52 -8.04 -2.78
CA ARG A 165 22.85 -9.47 -2.88
C ARG A 165 24.06 -9.84 -2.01
N ILE A 166 25.06 -8.96 -1.93
CA ILE A 166 26.24 -9.16 -1.07
C ILE A 166 25.81 -9.14 0.40
N LEU A 167 25.04 -8.13 0.81
CA LEU A 167 24.57 -8.00 2.20
C LEU A 167 23.67 -9.15 2.64
N LYS A 168 22.81 -9.67 1.73
CA LYS A 168 22.02 -10.87 2.00
C LYS A 168 22.92 -12.06 2.38
N LYS A 169 24.05 -12.23 1.69
CA LYS A 169 24.99 -13.34 1.93
C LYS A 169 25.88 -13.15 3.16
N THR A 170 26.14 -11.91 3.57
CA THR A 170 27.07 -11.59 4.67
C THR A 170 26.35 -11.23 5.96
N LYS A 171 25.68 -10.08 6.00
CA LYS A 171 25.07 -9.49 7.20
C LYS A 171 23.80 -10.22 7.64
N TYR A 172 23.03 -10.72 6.68
CA TYR A 172 21.73 -11.33 6.95
C TYR A 172 21.75 -12.87 6.89
N ARG A 173 22.94 -13.50 6.95
CA ARG A 173 23.10 -14.96 6.84
C ARG A 173 22.38 -15.74 7.94
N SER A 174 22.28 -15.18 9.15
CA SER A 174 21.61 -15.79 10.31
C SER A 174 20.11 -15.50 10.36
N VAL A 175 19.61 -14.59 9.52
CA VAL A 175 18.17 -14.38 9.37
C VAL A 175 17.68 -15.46 8.42
N THR A 176 17.25 -16.59 8.99
CA THR A 176 16.66 -17.76 8.29
C THR A 176 15.39 -17.44 7.49
N LYS A 177 14.97 -16.17 7.41
CA LYS A 177 13.94 -15.74 6.50
C LYS A 177 14.55 -15.63 5.10
N ASP A 178 14.12 -16.49 4.18
CA ASP A 178 14.26 -16.28 2.74
C ASP A 178 13.68 -14.92 2.24
N VAL A 179 13.00 -14.20 3.12
CA VAL A 179 12.21 -12.99 2.91
C VAL A 179 12.93 -11.73 3.39
N LEU A 180 14.08 -11.40 2.81
CA LEU A 180 14.65 -10.07 3.05
C LEU A 180 14.70 -9.17 1.84
N PHE A 181 14.76 -9.68 0.61
CA PHE A 181 14.82 -8.81 -0.57
C PHE A 181 14.36 -9.56 -1.83
N ASP A 182 13.51 -8.95 -2.66
CA ASP A 182 13.38 -9.38 -4.05
C ASP A 182 14.58 -8.90 -4.89
N PRO A 183 15.35 -9.79 -5.56
CA PRO A 183 16.49 -9.41 -6.38
C PRO A 183 16.10 -8.67 -7.67
N GLY A 184 14.82 -8.68 -8.05
CA GLY A 184 14.25 -7.87 -9.13
C GLY A 184 13.79 -6.49 -8.68
N ASN A 185 13.79 -6.21 -7.38
CA ASN A 185 13.23 -5.00 -6.78
C ASN A 185 11.77 -4.76 -7.20
N ARG A 186 10.98 -5.84 -7.31
CA ARG A 186 9.56 -5.80 -7.66
C ARG A 186 8.73 -5.29 -6.51
N LEU A 187 7.68 -4.50 -6.80
CA LEU A 187 6.75 -4.07 -5.76
C LEU A 187 5.91 -5.24 -5.26
N LEU A 188 5.40 -6.05 -6.21
CA LEU A 188 4.45 -7.12 -6.00
C LEU A 188 5.01 -8.46 -6.49
N LEU A 189 4.90 -9.49 -5.65
CA LEU A 189 5.31 -10.86 -5.92
C LEU A 189 4.19 -11.83 -5.53
N PRO A 190 3.90 -12.86 -6.33
CA PRO A 190 3.08 -13.97 -5.85
C PRO A 190 3.82 -14.74 -4.74
N ALA A 191 3.08 -15.16 -3.74
CA ALA A 191 3.55 -16.00 -2.65
C ALA A 191 2.48 -17.06 -2.31
N ALA A 192 2.95 -18.26 -2.00
CA ALA A 192 2.13 -19.32 -1.41
C ALA A 192 2.27 -19.25 0.12
N LEU A 193 1.16 -19.40 0.82
CA LEU A 193 1.14 -19.55 2.28
C LEU A 193 1.14 -21.03 2.67
N GLN A 194 1.18 -21.30 3.97
CA GLN A 194 1.30 -22.66 4.52
C GLN A 194 0.09 -23.56 4.24
N ASP A 195 -1.06 -22.99 3.87
CA ASP A 195 -2.26 -23.71 3.41
C ASP A 195 -2.39 -23.70 1.86
N ASP A 196 -1.29 -23.45 1.15
CA ASP A 196 -1.20 -23.33 -0.32
C ASP A 196 -1.98 -22.17 -0.93
N SER A 197 -2.63 -21.33 -0.11
CA SER A 197 -3.33 -20.16 -0.60
C SER A 197 -2.36 -19.18 -1.28
N GLN A 198 -2.75 -18.70 -2.46
CA GLN A 198 -1.96 -17.75 -3.23
C GLN A 198 -2.33 -16.32 -2.85
N VAL A 199 -1.32 -15.51 -2.57
CA VAL A 199 -1.44 -14.09 -2.21
C VAL A 199 -0.39 -13.24 -2.92
N TYR A 200 -0.63 -11.94 -3.00
CA TYR A 200 0.40 -11.00 -3.38
C TYR A 200 1.18 -10.53 -2.15
N GLU A 201 2.46 -10.87 -2.07
CA GLU A 201 3.39 -10.22 -1.16
C GLU A 201 3.89 -8.90 -1.75
N PHE A 202 3.85 -7.82 -0.98
CA PHE A 202 4.47 -6.55 -1.38
C PHE A 202 5.71 -6.19 -0.57
N GLN A 203 6.60 -5.42 -1.19
CA GLN A 203 7.86 -4.98 -0.61
C GLN A 203 7.80 -3.49 -0.23
N ARG A 204 8.37 -3.13 0.92
CA ARG A 204 8.47 -1.72 1.35
C ARG A 204 9.91 -1.24 1.33
N TRP A 205 10.08 0.06 1.12
CA TRP A 205 11.39 0.69 1.27
C TRP A 205 11.61 1.15 2.70
N VAL A 206 12.81 0.91 3.23
CA VAL A 206 13.16 1.28 4.61
C VAL A 206 14.07 2.50 4.63
N ASN A 207 15.23 2.39 4.00
CA ASN A 207 16.22 3.46 3.91
C ASN A 207 17.24 3.17 2.80
N ALA A 208 18.08 4.16 2.49
CA ALA A 208 19.22 4.03 1.59
C ALA A 208 20.46 3.46 2.30
N TRP A 209 20.30 2.34 3.01
CA TRP A 209 21.29 1.63 3.86
C TRP A 209 21.43 2.20 5.29
N GLY A 210 21.28 1.34 6.31
CA GLY A 210 21.44 1.70 7.73
C GLY A 210 20.48 0.94 8.67
N GLU A 211 20.71 1.03 9.98
CA GLU A 211 19.74 0.60 10.99
C GLU A 211 18.65 1.67 11.11
N VAL A 212 17.46 1.43 10.56
CA VAL A 212 16.28 2.14 11.05
C VAL A 212 15.80 1.38 12.27
N LYS A 213 15.74 2.06 13.41
CA LYS A 213 15.50 1.38 14.69
C LYS A 213 14.03 1.40 15.07
N ILE A 214 13.35 2.54 14.93
CA ILE A 214 12.03 2.79 15.52
C ILE A 214 10.97 3.13 14.46
N LEU A 215 11.38 3.59 13.26
CA LEU A 215 10.55 4.02 12.13
C LEU A 215 9.52 5.10 12.52
N ASN A 216 9.90 6.06 13.37
CA ASN A 216 9.00 7.13 13.84
C ASN A 216 8.97 8.38 12.93
N SER A 217 8.23 9.42 13.33
CA SER A 217 8.09 10.68 12.59
C SER A 217 9.43 11.37 12.24
N ARG A 218 10.47 11.24 13.07
CA ARG A 218 11.79 11.81 12.77
C ARG A 218 12.46 11.08 11.61
N GLU A 219 12.42 9.75 11.63
CA GLU A 219 12.98 8.91 10.56
C GLU A 219 12.14 9.03 9.28
N PHE A 220 10.82 9.23 9.40
CA PHE A 220 9.96 9.56 8.26
C PHE A 220 10.39 10.85 7.57
N GLY A 221 10.79 11.87 8.33
CA GLY A 221 11.37 13.08 7.76
C GLY A 221 12.67 12.80 6.97
N ILE A 222 13.46 11.80 7.36
CA ILE A 222 14.66 11.39 6.60
C ILE A 222 14.27 10.65 5.32
N GLN A 223 13.28 9.76 5.41
CA GLN A 223 12.74 8.98 4.28
C GLN A 223 12.17 9.89 3.18
N LEU A 224 11.57 11.02 3.56
CA LEU A 224 10.98 12.00 2.64
C LEU A 224 11.91 13.14 2.20
N ARG A 225 13.22 13.07 2.48
CA ARG A 225 14.14 14.13 2.05
C ARG A 225 14.06 14.38 0.54
N PRO A 226 14.23 15.63 0.07
CA PRO A 226 14.17 15.96 -1.37
C PRO A 226 15.08 15.11 -2.25
N SER A 227 16.24 14.68 -1.74
CA SER A 227 17.13 13.77 -2.47
C SER A 227 16.52 12.38 -2.70
N CYS A 228 15.75 11.86 -1.76
CA CYS A 228 15.02 10.60 -1.89
C CYS A 228 13.91 10.75 -2.93
N LEU A 229 13.10 11.81 -2.85
CA LEU A 229 12.01 12.07 -3.80
C LEU A 229 12.52 12.28 -5.23
N ARG A 230 13.60 13.06 -5.43
CA ARG A 230 14.26 13.18 -6.74
C ARG A 230 14.79 11.84 -7.27
N THR A 231 15.29 10.99 -6.38
CA THR A 231 15.73 9.64 -6.77
C THR A 231 14.55 8.77 -7.18
N LEU A 232 13.39 8.90 -6.51
CA LEU A 232 12.16 8.18 -6.87
C LEU A 232 11.71 8.57 -8.27
N ILE A 233 11.58 9.87 -8.54
CA ILE A 233 11.18 10.42 -9.84
C ILE A 233 12.11 9.92 -10.94
N ARG A 234 13.44 10.05 -10.74
CA ARG A 234 14.43 9.56 -11.72
C ARG A 234 14.35 8.06 -11.97
N ASN A 235 13.99 7.29 -10.94
CA ASN A 235 13.90 5.84 -11.04
C ASN A 235 12.57 5.39 -11.67
N GLU A 236 11.57 6.27 -11.75
CA GLU A 236 10.23 5.98 -12.27
C GLU A 236 9.64 4.69 -11.66
N GLY A 237 9.74 4.58 -10.33
CA GLY A 237 9.28 3.41 -9.58
C GLY A 237 8.23 3.75 -8.55
N PHE A 238 7.69 2.72 -7.92
CA PHE A 238 6.75 2.81 -6.81
C PHE A 238 7.47 2.94 -5.47
N LEU A 239 6.84 3.56 -4.48
CA LEU A 239 7.39 3.66 -3.14
C LEU A 239 6.31 3.45 -2.10
N ILE A 240 6.48 2.43 -1.25
CA ILE A 240 5.73 2.30 0.00
C ILE A 240 6.70 2.47 1.16
N VAL A 241 6.41 3.45 2.01
CA VAL A 241 7.19 3.76 3.22
C VAL A 241 6.41 3.27 4.44
N TYR A 242 7.12 2.63 5.37
CA TYR A 242 6.58 2.30 6.68
C TYR A 242 7.05 3.31 7.71
N THR A 243 6.10 3.82 8.51
CA THR A 243 6.40 4.66 9.68
C THR A 243 5.29 4.57 10.74
N HIS A 244 5.68 4.65 12.00
CA HIS A 244 4.80 4.98 13.12
C HIS A 244 4.75 6.50 13.31
N PHE A 245 3.89 7.17 12.54
CA PHE A 245 3.85 8.64 12.52
C PHE A 245 3.57 9.26 13.90
N CYS A 246 2.64 8.67 14.66
CA CYS A 246 2.21 9.20 15.95
C CYS A 246 3.02 8.65 17.14
N GLU A 247 3.89 7.66 16.92
CA GLU A 247 4.69 7.11 18.01
C GLU A 247 5.75 8.12 18.44
N ASN A 248 5.78 8.46 19.73
CA ASN A 248 6.62 9.51 20.31
C ASN A 248 6.41 10.90 19.70
N LEU A 249 5.23 11.16 19.12
CA LEU A 249 4.86 12.48 18.64
C LEU A 249 4.26 13.30 19.78
N GLU A 250 4.96 14.36 20.18
CA GLU A 250 4.40 15.38 21.06
C GLU A 250 3.36 16.21 20.30
N ILE A 251 2.09 16.15 20.72
CA ILE A 251 0.99 16.84 20.03
C ILE A 251 1.15 18.36 20.09
N GLU A 252 1.71 18.91 21.17
CA GLU A 252 1.90 20.35 21.33
C GLU A 252 2.90 20.94 20.32
N THR A 253 3.99 20.21 20.06
CA THR A 253 5.07 20.66 19.15
C THR A 253 4.86 20.17 17.72
N GLY A 254 4.12 19.06 17.57
CA GLY A 254 3.78 18.44 16.30
C GLY A 254 4.99 17.84 15.57
N PRO A 255 4.83 17.55 14.26
CA PRO A 255 5.93 17.01 13.45
C PRO A 255 7.12 17.96 13.39
N THR A 256 8.34 17.41 13.37
CA THR A 256 9.57 18.22 13.27
C THR A 256 9.57 19.16 12.06
N ILE A 257 10.29 20.29 12.15
CA ILE A 257 10.43 21.26 11.04
C ILE A 257 10.91 20.56 9.76
N MET A 258 11.87 19.62 9.88
CA MET A 258 12.36 18.83 8.75
C MET A 258 11.24 18.00 8.11
N LEU A 259 10.45 17.28 8.91
CA LEU A 259 9.33 16.49 8.39
C LEU A 259 8.28 17.38 7.74
N ARG A 260 7.89 18.50 8.36
CA ARG A 260 6.93 19.45 7.78
C ARG A 260 7.41 19.99 6.44
N SER A 261 8.66 20.45 6.35
CA SER A 261 9.24 20.96 5.10
C SER A 261 9.27 19.89 4.01
N ASN A 262 9.64 18.66 4.35
CA ASN A 262 9.69 17.55 3.39
C ASN A 262 8.29 17.09 2.94
N LEU A 263 7.28 17.15 3.82
CA LEU A 263 5.89 16.89 3.48
C LEU A 263 5.31 17.99 2.58
N SER A 264 5.60 19.26 2.84
CA SER A 264 5.22 20.36 1.93
C SER A 264 5.90 20.23 0.56
N HIS A 265 7.15 19.78 0.52
CA HIS A 265 7.82 19.49 -0.76
C HIS A 265 7.16 18.32 -1.49
N LEU A 266 6.77 17.26 -0.78
CA LEU A 266 6.01 16.14 -1.35
C LEU A 266 4.65 16.60 -1.91
N GLN A 267 3.91 17.44 -1.17
CA GLN A 267 2.67 18.06 -1.62
C GLN A 267 2.87 18.85 -2.91
N HIS A 268 3.91 19.67 -2.99
CA HIS A 268 4.21 20.41 -4.22
C HIS A 268 4.47 19.48 -5.40
N LEU A 269 5.28 18.42 -5.22
CA LEU A 269 5.53 17.44 -6.29
C LEU A 269 4.26 16.69 -6.71
N TYR A 270 3.34 16.46 -5.78
CA TYR A 270 2.02 15.88 -6.07
C TYR A 270 1.16 16.82 -6.90
N THR A 271 1.01 18.08 -6.49
CA THR A 271 0.22 19.10 -7.20
C THR A 271 0.75 19.37 -8.61
N GLU A 272 2.07 19.34 -8.80
CA GLU A 272 2.72 19.52 -10.11
C GLU A 272 2.65 18.26 -11.00
N GLY A 273 2.02 17.17 -10.53
CA GLY A 273 1.91 15.92 -11.29
C GLY A 273 3.24 15.16 -11.45
N GLN A 274 4.27 15.50 -10.69
CA GLN A 274 5.57 14.82 -10.72
C GLN A 274 5.58 13.52 -9.90
N LEU A 275 4.70 13.42 -8.90
CA LEU A 275 4.50 12.23 -8.08
C LEU A 275 3.01 11.99 -7.85
N LEU A 276 2.58 10.72 -7.94
CA LEU A 276 1.28 10.32 -7.41
C LEU A 276 1.45 9.92 -5.94
N VAL A 277 0.64 10.50 -5.06
CA VAL A 277 0.50 10.08 -3.67
C VAL A 277 -0.90 9.53 -3.50
N THR A 278 -0.99 8.27 -3.06
CA THR A 278 -2.25 7.54 -2.90
C THR A 278 -2.11 6.51 -1.78
N THR A 279 -3.23 5.92 -1.36
CA THR A 279 -3.27 4.86 -0.36
C THR A 279 -2.55 3.59 -0.84
N VAL A 280 -2.18 2.72 0.09
CA VAL A 280 -1.38 1.53 -0.22
C VAL A 280 -2.16 0.57 -1.13
N SER A 281 -3.44 0.36 -0.83
CA SER A 281 -4.35 -0.47 -1.62
C SER A 281 -4.48 0.01 -3.06
N ARG A 282 -4.71 1.32 -3.27
CA ARG A 282 -4.85 1.91 -4.60
C ARG A 282 -3.55 1.86 -5.39
N LEU A 283 -2.40 2.11 -4.75
CA LEU A 283 -1.08 1.97 -5.38
C LEU A 283 -0.83 0.52 -5.84
N LEU A 284 -1.09 -0.45 -4.97
CA LEU A 284 -0.86 -1.87 -5.26
C LEU A 284 -1.83 -2.37 -6.33
N ARG A 285 -3.10 -1.95 -6.29
CA ARG A 285 -4.09 -2.26 -7.33
C ARG A 285 -3.71 -1.66 -8.67
N PHE A 286 -3.32 -0.39 -8.71
CA PHE A 286 -2.83 0.24 -9.93
C PHE A 286 -1.65 -0.53 -10.54
N ARG A 287 -0.66 -0.90 -9.73
CA ARG A 287 0.45 -1.74 -10.20
C ARG A 287 -0.08 -3.08 -10.74
N GLU A 288 -0.90 -3.78 -9.96
CA GLU A 288 -1.44 -5.09 -10.35
C GLU A 288 -2.11 -5.04 -11.73
N VAL A 289 -3.00 -4.05 -11.92
CA VAL A 289 -3.71 -3.82 -13.18
C VAL A 289 -2.71 -3.51 -14.29
N CYS A 290 -1.79 -2.55 -14.11
CA CYS A 290 -0.75 -2.24 -15.11
C CYS A 290 0.07 -3.46 -15.56
N ALA A 291 0.28 -4.44 -14.68
CA ALA A 291 1.09 -5.62 -14.98
C ALA A 291 0.33 -6.73 -15.72
N HIS A 292 -1.00 -6.76 -15.62
CA HIS A 292 -1.81 -7.91 -16.04
C HIS A 292 -3.02 -7.52 -16.91
N LEU A 293 -3.25 -6.23 -17.16
CA LEU A 293 -4.38 -5.75 -17.96
C LEU A 293 -4.27 -6.27 -19.40
N GLU A 294 -5.33 -6.93 -19.84
CA GLU A 294 -5.52 -7.27 -21.24
C GLU A 294 -6.46 -6.26 -21.88
N TYR A 295 -6.08 -5.77 -23.06
CA TYR A 295 -6.86 -4.83 -23.84
C TYR A 295 -6.54 -4.98 -25.33
N THR A 296 -7.48 -4.58 -26.17
CA THR A 296 -7.33 -4.58 -27.62
C THR A 296 -7.37 -3.16 -28.16
N ILE A 297 -6.56 -2.88 -29.18
CA ILE A 297 -6.57 -1.62 -29.92
C ILE A 297 -7.19 -1.89 -31.28
N ILE A 298 -8.29 -1.21 -31.60
CA ILE A 298 -9.05 -1.39 -32.83
C ILE A 298 -9.04 -0.06 -33.60
N PRO A 299 -8.43 0.01 -34.79
CA PRO A 299 -8.54 1.16 -35.67
C PRO A 299 -9.97 1.27 -36.23
N GLU A 300 -10.61 2.43 -36.10
CA GLU A 300 -11.95 2.72 -36.62
C GLU A 300 -11.93 4.04 -37.42
N GLY A 301 -11.60 3.94 -38.72
CA GLY A 301 -11.41 5.10 -39.58
C GLY A 301 -10.24 5.96 -39.09
N GLU A 302 -10.51 7.22 -38.74
CA GLU A 302 -9.51 8.13 -38.15
C GLU A 302 -9.40 7.98 -36.62
N ARG A 303 -10.24 7.17 -35.98
CA ARG A 303 -10.27 6.99 -34.53
C ARG A 303 -9.58 5.71 -34.11
N THR A 304 -9.10 5.70 -32.87
CA THR A 304 -8.57 4.49 -32.22
C THR A 304 -9.48 4.12 -31.06
N LEU A 305 -9.93 2.87 -31.03
CA LEU A 305 -10.69 2.31 -29.92
C LEU A 305 -9.76 1.46 -29.05
N ILE A 306 -9.82 1.63 -27.73
CA ILE A 306 -9.11 0.81 -26.75
C ILE A 306 -10.17 0.06 -25.93
N GLU A 307 -10.30 -1.23 -26.12
CA GLU A 307 -11.27 -2.05 -25.38
C GLU A 307 -10.57 -2.84 -24.27
N ILE A 308 -10.95 -2.55 -23.03
CA ILE A 308 -10.36 -3.14 -21.83
C ILE A 308 -11.20 -4.34 -21.39
N GLN A 309 -10.55 -5.48 -21.14
CA GLN A 309 -11.19 -6.67 -20.60
C GLN A 309 -11.65 -6.44 -19.16
N ASP A 310 -12.78 -7.04 -18.77
CA ASP A 310 -13.39 -6.82 -17.45
C ASP A 310 -12.87 -7.73 -16.33
N ARG A 311 -11.94 -8.63 -16.67
CA ARG A 311 -11.31 -9.55 -15.74
C ARG A 311 -9.80 -9.52 -15.87
N LEU A 312 -9.16 -9.57 -14.71
CA LEU A 312 -7.73 -9.68 -14.56
C LEU A 312 -7.37 -11.12 -14.23
N THR A 313 -6.56 -11.77 -15.08
CA THR A 313 -5.99 -13.09 -14.79
C THR A 313 -4.58 -12.89 -14.24
N THR A 314 -4.35 -13.27 -12.98
CA THR A 314 -3.05 -13.08 -12.33
C THR A 314 -2.51 -14.36 -11.69
N PRO A 315 -1.21 -14.39 -11.33
CA PRO A 315 -0.63 -15.55 -10.65
C PRO A 315 -1.29 -15.93 -9.32
N VAL A 316 -2.10 -15.05 -8.71
CA VAL A 316 -2.78 -15.32 -7.44
C VAL A 316 -4.29 -15.58 -7.62
N GLY A 317 -4.74 -15.68 -8.86
CA GLY A 317 -6.13 -15.96 -9.24
C GLY A 317 -6.75 -14.86 -10.10
N MET A 318 -8.03 -15.05 -10.41
CA MET A 318 -8.81 -14.08 -11.19
C MET A 318 -9.40 -12.99 -10.28
N SER A 319 -9.60 -11.80 -10.84
CA SER A 319 -10.26 -10.68 -10.16
C SER A 319 -11.06 -9.88 -11.18
N ASP A 320 -12.31 -9.55 -10.85
CA ASP A 320 -13.12 -8.66 -11.67
C ASP A 320 -12.60 -7.23 -11.54
N LEU A 321 -12.65 -6.49 -12.63
CA LEU A 321 -12.32 -5.07 -12.68
C LEU A 321 -13.59 -4.23 -12.53
N ASN A 322 -13.44 -3.09 -11.87
CA ASN A 322 -14.41 -2.01 -11.86
C ASN A 322 -13.77 -0.70 -12.36
N LEU A 323 -14.57 0.35 -12.55
CA LEU A 323 -14.07 1.63 -13.08
C LEU A 323 -12.99 2.28 -12.21
N ASN A 324 -13.03 2.10 -10.89
CA ASN A 324 -12.02 2.67 -9.99
C ASN A 324 -10.66 1.99 -10.15
N ASP A 325 -10.63 0.71 -10.54
CA ASP A 325 -9.39 -0.02 -10.81
C ASP A 325 -8.65 0.49 -12.05
N LEU A 326 -9.37 1.15 -12.96
CA LEU A 326 -8.83 1.63 -14.24
C LEU A 326 -8.25 3.04 -14.17
N GLN A 327 -8.45 3.75 -13.06
CA GLN A 327 -8.01 5.13 -12.90
C GLN A 327 -6.49 5.23 -13.00
N GLY A 328 -6.01 6.27 -13.70
CA GLY A 328 -4.59 6.53 -13.94
C GLY A 328 -3.95 5.68 -15.04
N LEU A 329 -4.63 4.63 -15.55
CA LEU A 329 -4.12 3.86 -16.68
C LEU A 329 -3.92 4.79 -17.87
N THR A 330 -2.77 4.64 -18.51
CA THR A 330 -2.29 5.53 -19.56
C THR A 330 -1.81 4.70 -20.75
N PHE A 331 -2.38 4.97 -21.91
CA PHE A 331 -2.08 4.27 -23.15
C PHE A 331 -1.35 5.22 -24.09
N TYR A 332 -0.18 4.81 -24.56
CA TYR A 332 0.50 5.53 -25.63
C TYR A 332 -0.22 5.31 -26.96
N ILE A 333 -0.44 6.39 -27.70
CA ILE A 333 -1.21 6.40 -28.94
C ILE A 333 -0.43 7.08 -30.05
N GLU A 334 -0.72 6.70 -31.29
CA GLU A 334 -0.27 7.41 -32.47
C GLU A 334 -1.12 8.69 -32.68
N ASP A 335 -0.60 9.62 -33.49
CA ASP A 335 -1.31 10.86 -33.87
C ASP A 335 -2.52 10.56 -34.77
N THR A 336 -3.61 10.11 -34.15
CA THR A 336 -4.88 9.78 -34.79
C THR A 336 -5.96 10.83 -34.51
N GLY A 337 -7.04 10.83 -35.29
CA GLY A 337 -8.17 11.78 -35.24
C GLY A 337 -9.08 11.66 -34.01
N GLY A 338 -8.71 10.86 -33.01
CA GLY A 338 -9.39 10.75 -31.72
C GLY A 338 -9.24 9.35 -31.10
N VAL A 339 -9.34 9.25 -29.77
CA VAL A 339 -9.25 7.97 -29.07
C VAL A 339 -10.40 7.82 -28.09
N GLN A 340 -11.01 6.64 -28.11
CA GLN A 340 -12.09 6.25 -27.23
C GLN A 340 -11.69 5.00 -26.44
N ILE A 341 -11.93 5.00 -25.13
CA ILE A 341 -11.70 3.85 -24.27
C ILE A 341 -13.04 3.22 -23.93
N LEU A 342 -13.16 1.91 -24.15
CA LEU A 342 -14.32 1.09 -23.78
C LEU A 342 -14.00 0.18 -22.60
N PHE A 343 -14.97 0.06 -21.70
CA PHE A 343 -14.98 -0.93 -20.63
C PHE A 343 -16.39 -1.51 -20.52
N LYS A 344 -16.51 -2.86 -20.55
CA LYS A 344 -17.80 -3.56 -20.57
C LYS A 344 -18.74 -3.04 -21.70
N GLY A 345 -18.15 -2.77 -22.87
CA GLY A 345 -18.87 -2.22 -24.03
C GLY A 345 -19.32 -0.76 -23.91
N GLN A 346 -18.98 -0.07 -22.83
CA GLN A 346 -19.35 1.33 -22.60
C GLN A 346 -18.15 2.26 -22.74
N SER A 347 -18.37 3.40 -23.37
CA SER A 347 -17.37 4.47 -23.41
C SER A 347 -17.13 5.02 -22.01
N ILE A 348 -15.87 5.10 -21.62
CA ILE A 348 -15.48 5.73 -20.37
C ILE A 348 -14.74 7.04 -20.64
N LEU A 349 -14.68 7.91 -19.63
CA LEU A 349 -13.97 9.18 -19.72
C LEU A 349 -12.46 8.93 -19.92
N ASN A 350 -11.90 9.58 -20.93
CA ASN A 350 -10.46 9.65 -21.16
C ASN A 350 -10.02 11.09 -21.41
N ILE A 351 -8.79 11.40 -21.02
CA ILE A 351 -8.14 12.68 -21.29
C ILE A 351 -6.95 12.46 -22.22
N THR A 352 -6.75 13.35 -23.17
CA THR A 352 -5.56 13.34 -24.03
C THR A 352 -4.47 14.15 -23.34
N ASN A 353 -3.34 13.50 -23.08
CA ASN A 353 -2.20 14.15 -22.45
C ASN A 353 -1.35 14.87 -23.50
N ALA A 354 -0.64 15.91 -23.04
CA ALA A 354 0.47 16.47 -23.79
C ALA A 354 1.55 15.40 -24.04
N ARG A 355 2.45 15.66 -24.99
CA ARG A 355 3.60 14.79 -25.23
C ARG A 355 4.45 14.73 -23.96
N ASP A 356 4.84 13.51 -23.58
CA ASP A 356 5.73 13.31 -22.44
C ASP A 356 7.18 13.71 -22.77
N HIS A 357 8.11 13.51 -21.82
CA HIS A 357 9.53 13.81 -22.02
C HIS A 357 10.20 12.97 -23.13
N THR A 358 9.54 11.90 -23.61
CA THR A 358 9.98 11.09 -24.77
C THR A 358 9.37 11.57 -26.08
N GLY A 359 8.49 12.58 -26.04
CA GLY A 359 7.79 13.13 -27.19
C GLY A 359 6.55 12.33 -27.59
N ARG A 360 6.14 11.32 -26.81
CA ARG A 360 4.99 10.44 -27.16
C ARG A 360 3.69 11.01 -26.61
N ARG A 361 2.62 10.91 -27.40
CA ARG A 361 1.26 11.24 -26.95
C ARG A 361 0.65 10.03 -26.23
N SER A 362 -0.26 10.33 -25.31
CA SER A 362 -0.99 9.31 -24.58
C SER A 362 -2.40 9.78 -24.25
N VAL A 363 -3.25 8.82 -23.93
CA VAL A 363 -4.55 9.06 -23.29
C VAL A 363 -4.58 8.36 -21.95
N SER A 364 -5.21 9.00 -20.98
CA SER A 364 -5.36 8.44 -19.63
C SER A 364 -6.81 8.37 -19.22
N ILE A 365 -7.13 7.38 -18.41
CA ILE A 365 -8.35 7.37 -17.60
C ILE A 365 -8.06 8.26 -16.38
N PRO A 366 -8.84 9.34 -16.12
CA PRO A 366 -8.53 10.28 -15.05
C PRO A 366 -8.41 9.62 -13.68
N TRP A 367 -7.42 10.05 -12.91
CA TRP A 367 -7.31 9.69 -11.49
C TRP A 367 -8.23 10.56 -10.67
N VAL A 368 -9.18 9.97 -9.96
CA VAL A 368 -10.08 10.68 -9.06
C VAL A 368 -9.58 10.50 -7.63
N PRO A 369 -9.16 11.57 -6.93
CA PRO A 369 -8.76 11.48 -5.53
C PRO A 369 -9.90 10.97 -4.65
N LEU A 370 -9.56 10.26 -3.57
CA LEU A 370 -10.54 9.89 -2.55
C LEU A 370 -11.12 11.15 -1.92
N GLU A 371 -12.43 11.15 -1.67
CA GLU A 371 -13.05 12.19 -0.87
C GLU A 371 -12.70 11.97 0.61
N TYR A 372 -11.96 12.89 1.20
CA TYR A 372 -11.65 12.82 2.63
C TYR A 372 -12.89 13.24 3.43
N PRO A 373 -13.42 12.40 4.33
CA PRO A 373 -14.77 12.59 4.88
C PRO A 373 -14.86 13.75 5.90
N ARG A 374 -13.71 14.33 6.27
CA ARG A 374 -13.60 15.45 7.21
C ARG A 374 -13.05 16.73 6.53
N SER A 375 -13.10 16.79 5.20
CA SER A 375 -12.61 17.89 4.31
C SER A 375 -13.36 19.18 4.44
#